data_AF-A0A1A8JXJ9-F1
#
_entry.id   AF-A0A1A8JXJ9-F1
#
_cell.length_a   1.000
_cell.length_b   1.000
_cell.length_c   1.000
_cell.angle_alpha   90.00
_cell.angle_beta   90.00
_cell.angle_gamma   90.00
#
_symmetry.space_group_name_H-M   'P 1'
#
loop_
_entity.id
_entity.type
_entity.pdbx_description
1 polymer ?
#
loop_
_entity_poly.entity_id
_entity_poly.type
_entity_poly.pdbx_seq_one_letter_code
_entity_poly.pdbx_strand_id
1 'polypeptide(L)'
;RTRSFGTFSANIKHVCFLDLLQYVMELTFIRLMGVWQLLMAVSAAASALSRAGETHAKVNTSAAAHFHSFRKKFHRLYEVDSEELIRRRLYFQNATLRHLYLNSFSTEPQSARYGINQFSDLSQMEFSDVYLRAFSSRAPAFSGGSIKEFPAKFDWREKGVVGPVQNQLSCGSCWAFS
;
A
#
# COMPACT_ATOMS: atom_id res chain seq x y z
N ARG A 1 -51.94 78.96 -7.65
CA ARG A 1 -50.75 78.67 -6.80
C ARG A 1 -51.00 77.34 -6.08
N THR A 2 -50.53 76.21 -6.63
CA THR A 2 -50.08 74.98 -5.93
C THR A 2 -49.73 73.91 -6.99
N ARG A 3 -48.79 73.04 -6.63
CA ARG A 3 -47.90 72.23 -7.48
C ARG A 3 -48.42 70.81 -7.77
N SER A 4 -47.93 70.25 -8.88
CA SER A 4 -47.54 68.86 -9.18
C SER A 4 -48.22 67.70 -8.46
N PHE A 5 -48.83 66.76 -9.20
CA PHE A 5 -48.92 65.32 -8.86
C PHE A 5 -49.32 64.49 -10.10
N GLY A 6 -48.61 64.64 -11.23
CA GLY A 6 -48.98 63.97 -12.49
C GLY A 6 -48.00 62.90 -13.01
N THR A 7 -46.74 62.95 -12.59
CA THR A 7 -45.66 62.17 -13.22
C THR A 7 -45.06 61.08 -12.33
N PHE A 8 -45.58 60.87 -11.12
CA PHE A 8 -45.00 59.92 -10.16
C PHE A 8 -45.53 58.48 -10.33
N SER A 9 -46.79 58.29 -10.77
CA SER A 9 -47.47 56.98 -10.76
C SER A 9 -47.07 56.05 -11.92
N ALA A 10 -46.82 56.58 -13.13
CA ALA A 10 -46.44 55.77 -14.29
C ALA A 10 -44.99 55.29 -14.23
N ASN A 11 -44.08 56.10 -13.66
CA ASN A 11 -42.67 55.74 -13.47
C ASN A 11 -42.50 54.60 -12.45
N ILE A 12 -43.30 54.57 -11.38
CA ILE A 12 -43.22 53.51 -10.36
C ILE A 12 -43.58 52.13 -10.93
N LYS A 13 -44.60 52.03 -11.78
CA LYS A 13 -45.02 50.74 -12.36
C LYS A 13 -43.99 50.16 -13.34
N HIS A 14 -43.35 51.01 -14.13
CA HIS A 14 -42.34 50.58 -15.10
C HIS A 14 -41.02 50.17 -14.43
N VAL A 15 -40.61 50.90 -13.39
CA VAL A 15 -39.46 50.55 -12.55
C VAL A 15 -39.71 49.20 -11.85
N CYS A 16 -40.90 49.01 -11.27
CA CYS A 16 -41.23 47.76 -10.57
C CYS A 16 -41.31 46.52 -11.50
N PHE A 17 -41.71 46.69 -12.77
CA PHE A 17 -41.72 45.61 -13.75
C PHE A 17 -40.31 45.22 -14.22
N LEU A 18 -39.44 46.20 -14.44
CA LEU A 18 -38.03 45.96 -14.79
C LEU A 18 -37.26 45.33 -13.61
N ASP A 19 -37.54 45.75 -12.37
CA ASP A 19 -36.98 45.14 -11.15
C ASP A 19 -37.46 43.68 -10.97
N LEU A 20 -38.73 43.40 -11.26
CA LEU A 20 -39.27 42.04 -11.21
C LEU A 20 -38.65 41.13 -12.29
N LEU A 21 -38.46 41.65 -13.51
CA LEU A 21 -37.79 40.92 -14.59
C LEU A 21 -36.32 40.66 -14.27
N GLN A 22 -35.61 41.65 -13.73
CA GLN A 22 -34.23 41.47 -13.26
C GLN A 22 -34.17 40.40 -12.17
N TYR A 23 -35.08 40.44 -11.19
CA TYR A 23 -35.13 39.46 -10.11
C TYR A 23 -35.44 38.03 -10.60
N VAL A 24 -36.36 37.87 -11.55
CA VAL A 24 -36.67 36.57 -12.17
C VAL A 24 -35.49 36.07 -13.01
N MET A 25 -34.77 36.95 -13.71
CA MET A 25 -33.55 36.57 -14.42
C MET A 25 -32.41 36.16 -13.48
N GLU A 26 -32.18 36.89 -12.39
CA GLU A 26 -31.19 36.52 -11.37
C GLU A 26 -31.53 35.18 -10.71
N LEU A 27 -32.81 34.94 -10.37
CA LEU A 27 -33.24 33.66 -9.80
C LEU A 27 -33.10 32.49 -10.77
N THR A 28 -33.42 32.68 -12.05
CA THR A 28 -33.22 31.64 -13.07
C THR A 28 -31.73 31.39 -13.31
N PHE A 29 -30.90 32.44 -13.30
CA PHE A 29 -29.45 32.31 -13.37
C PHE A 29 -28.88 31.56 -12.16
N ILE A 30 -29.29 31.87 -10.94
CA ILE A 30 -28.89 31.15 -9.71
C ILE A 30 -29.31 29.68 -9.78
N ARG A 31 -30.53 29.38 -10.25
CA ARG A 31 -31.00 27.99 -10.43
C ARG A 31 -30.20 27.24 -11.49
N LEU A 32 -29.91 27.87 -12.63
CA LEU A 32 -29.11 27.29 -13.70
C LEU A 32 -27.66 27.06 -13.26
N MET A 33 -27.05 28.01 -12.54
CA MET A 33 -25.73 27.85 -11.94
C MET A 33 -25.71 26.72 -10.91
N GLY A 34 -26.74 26.59 -10.08
CA GLY A 34 -26.87 25.48 -9.13
C GLY A 34 -26.98 24.11 -9.81
N VAL A 35 -27.80 24.00 -10.86
CA VAL A 35 -27.90 22.77 -11.67
C VAL A 35 -26.57 22.45 -12.35
N TRP A 36 -25.88 23.45 -12.90
CA TRP A 36 -24.57 23.27 -13.53
C TRP A 36 -23.50 22.83 -12.53
N GLN A 37 -23.46 23.42 -11.33
CA GLN A 37 -22.56 22.99 -10.26
C GLN A 37 -22.81 21.53 -9.85
N LEU A 38 -24.07 21.12 -9.73
CA LEU A 38 -24.42 19.72 -9.44
C LEU A 38 -23.97 18.78 -10.57
N LEU A 39 -24.19 19.15 -11.84
CA LEU A 39 -23.74 18.36 -12.98
C LEU A 39 -22.21 18.21 -13.01
N MET A 40 -21.47 19.28 -12.74
CA MET A 40 -20.00 19.23 -12.66
C MET A 40 -19.53 18.34 -11.49
N ALA A 41 -20.19 18.42 -10.33
CA ALA A 41 -19.87 17.57 -9.19
C ALA A 41 -20.12 16.07 -9.47
N VAL A 42 -21.24 15.73 -10.12
CA VAL A 42 -21.55 14.35 -10.52
C VAL A 42 -20.54 13.83 -11.54
N SER A 43 -20.18 14.63 -12.54
CA SER A 43 -19.17 14.26 -13.53
C SER A 43 -17.79 14.02 -12.91
N ALA A 44 -17.37 14.87 -11.97
CA ALA A 44 -16.13 14.70 -11.23
C ALA A 44 -16.12 13.42 -10.38
N ALA A 45 -17.22 13.12 -9.69
CA ALA A 45 -17.37 11.88 -8.91
C ALA A 45 -17.32 10.63 -9.80
N ALA A 46 -18.03 10.62 -10.94
CA ALA A 46 -18.00 9.52 -11.90
C ALA A 46 -16.58 9.29 -12.46
N SER A 47 -15.89 10.38 -12.80
CA SER A 47 -14.50 10.33 -13.27
C SER A 47 -13.54 9.76 -12.22
N ALA A 48 -13.73 10.13 -10.94
CA ALA A 48 -12.93 9.58 -9.84
C ALA A 48 -13.17 8.08 -9.64
N LEU A 49 -14.43 7.63 -9.73
CA LEU A 49 -14.78 6.21 -9.63
C LEU A 49 -14.15 5.39 -10.76
N SER A 50 -14.21 5.88 -12.01
CA SER A 50 -13.58 5.22 -13.16
C SER A 50 -12.08 5.05 -12.97
N ARG A 51 -11.38 6.12 -12.54
CA ARG A 51 -9.93 6.08 -12.26
C ARG A 51 -9.59 5.11 -11.12
N ALA A 52 -10.43 5.03 -10.09
CA ALA A 52 -10.23 4.05 -9.01
C ALA A 52 -10.37 2.61 -9.52
N GLY A 53 -11.34 2.34 -10.39
CA GLY A 53 -11.52 1.03 -11.03
C GLY A 53 -10.31 0.63 -11.91
N GLU A 54 -9.83 1.56 -12.74
CA GLU A 54 -8.65 1.34 -13.60
C GLU A 54 -7.37 1.11 -12.79
N THR A 55 -7.14 1.89 -11.74
CA THR A 55 -5.97 1.72 -10.87
C THR A 55 -6.02 0.39 -10.13
N HIS A 56 -7.18 0.00 -9.60
CA HIS A 56 -7.35 -1.30 -8.95
C HIS A 56 -7.10 -2.47 -9.92
N ALA A 57 -7.66 -2.41 -11.14
CA ALA A 57 -7.44 -3.42 -12.17
C ALA A 57 -5.95 -3.54 -12.58
N LYS A 58 -5.28 -2.40 -12.77
CA LYS A 58 -3.84 -2.36 -13.12
C LYS A 58 -2.96 -2.91 -12.00
N VAL A 59 -3.24 -2.55 -10.75
CA VAL A 59 -2.51 -3.05 -9.57
C VAL A 59 -2.70 -4.56 -9.41
N ASN A 60 -3.94 -5.05 -9.55
CA ASN A 60 -4.22 -6.48 -9.45
C ASN A 60 -3.53 -7.28 -10.57
N THR A 61 -3.52 -6.74 -11.79
CA THR A 61 -2.82 -7.36 -12.94
C THR A 61 -1.31 -7.41 -12.72
N SER A 62 -0.72 -6.32 -12.21
CA SER A 62 0.70 -6.25 -11.85
C SER A 62 1.05 -7.24 -10.74
N ALA A 63 0.25 -7.31 -9.67
CA ALA A 63 0.43 -8.26 -8.58
C ALA A 63 0.32 -9.72 -9.06
N ALA A 64 -0.62 -10.02 -9.96
CA ALA A 64 -0.74 -11.33 -10.58
C ALA A 64 0.48 -11.69 -11.44
N ALA A 65 1.01 -10.75 -12.23
CA ALA A 65 2.22 -10.96 -13.02
C ALA A 65 3.47 -11.18 -12.15
N HIS A 66 3.61 -10.42 -11.05
CA HIS A 66 4.70 -10.62 -10.08
C HIS A 66 4.60 -11.97 -9.38
N PHE A 67 3.41 -12.39 -8.97
CA PHE A 67 3.20 -13.70 -8.35
C PHE A 67 3.47 -14.85 -9.33
N HIS A 68 3.08 -14.70 -10.60
CA HIS A 68 3.42 -15.66 -11.65
C HIS A 68 4.94 -15.80 -11.83
N SER A 69 5.65 -14.67 -11.89
CA SER A 69 7.12 -14.66 -11.99
C SER A 69 7.79 -15.29 -10.77
N PHE A 70 7.28 -15.01 -9.57
CA PHE A 70 7.71 -15.64 -8.33
C PHE A 70 7.56 -17.15 -8.38
N ARG A 71 6.38 -17.65 -8.79
CA ARG A 71 6.12 -19.09 -8.90
C ARG A 71 7.09 -19.77 -9.87
N LYS A 72 7.37 -19.13 -11.01
CA LYS A 72 8.34 -19.63 -11.98
C LYS A 72 9.76 -19.67 -11.39
N LYS A 73 10.18 -18.60 -10.71
CA LYS A 73 11.52 -18.48 -10.12
C LYS A 73 11.79 -19.50 -9.02
N PHE A 74 10.79 -19.80 -8.19
CA PHE A 74 10.93 -20.71 -7.04
C PHE A 74 10.24 -22.05 -7.25
N HIS A 75 9.92 -22.39 -8.50
CA HIS A 75 9.30 -23.66 -8.90
C HIS A 75 8.05 -24.03 -8.06
N ARG A 76 7.18 -23.05 -7.81
CA ARG A 76 5.96 -23.23 -7.03
C ARG A 76 4.79 -23.68 -7.89
N LEU A 77 4.27 -24.87 -7.57
CA LEU A 77 3.12 -25.47 -8.21
C LEU A 77 1.95 -25.47 -7.23
N TYR A 78 0.83 -24.91 -7.65
CA TYR A 78 -0.45 -24.97 -6.95
C TYR A 78 -1.51 -25.26 -8.00
N GLU A 79 -2.53 -26.00 -7.60
CA GLU A 79 -3.69 -26.31 -8.43
C GLU A 79 -4.44 -25.01 -8.81
N VAL A 80 -4.91 -24.96 -10.05
CA VAL A 80 -5.65 -23.81 -10.58
C VAL A 80 -6.96 -23.67 -9.79
N ASP A 81 -7.30 -22.43 -9.42
CA ASP A 81 -8.50 -22.09 -8.64
C ASP A 81 -8.61 -22.78 -7.26
N SER A 82 -7.50 -23.32 -6.74
CA SER A 82 -7.45 -23.87 -5.38
C SER A 82 -7.37 -22.78 -4.31
N GLU A 83 -7.92 -23.08 -3.13
CA GLU A 83 -7.76 -22.27 -1.92
C GLU A 83 -6.27 -22.03 -1.60
N GLU A 84 -5.41 -23.00 -1.87
CA GLU A 84 -3.97 -22.86 -1.70
C GLU A 84 -3.40 -21.76 -2.61
N LEU A 85 -3.75 -21.77 -3.90
CA LEU A 85 -3.28 -20.75 -4.83
C LEU A 85 -3.71 -19.34 -4.40
N ILE A 86 -4.96 -19.20 -3.94
CA ILE A 86 -5.53 -17.94 -3.45
C ILE A 86 -4.75 -17.46 -2.21
N ARG A 87 -4.56 -18.35 -1.24
CA ARG A 87 -3.86 -18.09 0.02
C ARG A 87 -2.39 -17.71 -0.20
N ARG A 88 -1.68 -18.43 -1.07
CA ARG A 88 -0.28 -18.15 -1.42
C ARG A 88 -0.12 -16.83 -2.15
N ARG A 89 -1.07 -16.47 -3.01
CA ARG A 89 -1.11 -15.15 -3.66
C ARG A 89 -1.29 -14.03 -2.63
N LEU A 90 -2.21 -14.22 -1.68
CA LEU A 90 -2.45 -13.25 -0.61
C LEU A 90 -1.20 -13.05 0.27
N TYR A 91 -0.54 -14.13 0.68
CA TYR A 91 0.69 -14.04 1.48
C TYR A 91 1.83 -13.38 0.71
N PHE A 92 1.96 -13.65 -0.59
CA PHE A 92 2.91 -12.96 -1.46
C PHE A 92 2.66 -11.45 -1.55
N GLN A 93 1.40 -11.03 -1.68
CA GLN A 93 1.03 -9.61 -1.65
C GLN A 93 1.39 -8.98 -0.30
N ASN A 94 1.04 -9.64 0.80
CA ASN A 94 1.36 -9.18 2.16
C ASN A 94 2.87 -9.07 2.39
N ALA A 95 3.66 -10.02 1.90
CA ALA A 95 5.12 -9.96 1.96
C ALA A 95 5.67 -8.77 1.18
N THR A 96 5.14 -8.50 -0.01
CA THR A 96 5.54 -7.35 -0.83
C THR A 96 5.27 -6.03 -0.13
N LEU A 97 4.07 -5.85 0.45
CA LEU A 97 3.72 -4.67 1.23
C LEU A 97 4.61 -4.51 2.47
N ARG A 98 4.88 -5.60 3.19
CA ARG A 98 5.80 -5.61 4.33
C ARG A 98 7.21 -5.19 3.93
N HIS A 99 7.73 -5.66 2.80
CA HIS A 99 9.05 -5.25 2.32
C HIS A 99 9.11 -3.76 1.99
N LEU A 100 8.07 -3.21 1.34
CA LEU A 100 7.98 -1.77 1.07
C LEU A 100 8.00 -0.95 2.37
N TYR A 101 7.21 -1.36 3.35
CA TYR A 101 7.17 -0.72 4.67
C TYR A 101 8.52 -0.81 5.39
N LEU A 102 9.15 -1.98 5.46
CA LEU A 102 10.43 -2.12 6.15
C LEU A 102 11.56 -1.35 5.44
N ASN A 103 11.54 -1.32 4.10
CA ASN A 103 12.50 -0.56 3.32
C ASN A 103 12.32 0.96 3.47
N SER A 104 11.14 1.47 3.86
CA SER A 104 10.99 2.92 4.09
C SER A 104 11.79 3.44 5.28
N PHE A 105 12.19 2.55 6.21
CA PHE A 105 13.09 2.88 7.32
C PHE A 105 14.56 2.66 7.00
N SER A 106 14.89 2.06 5.85
CA SER A 106 16.27 1.76 5.45
C SER A 106 16.92 2.97 4.76
N THR A 107 17.21 4.01 5.53
CA THR A 107 17.75 5.29 5.04
C THR A 107 19.28 5.31 4.92
N GLU A 108 19.99 4.47 5.68
CA GLU A 108 21.45 4.46 5.69
C GLU A 108 22.03 3.38 4.76
N PRO A 109 23.27 3.55 4.26
CA PRO A 109 23.93 2.55 3.41
C PRO A 109 24.07 1.17 4.05
N GLN A 110 24.17 1.10 5.39
CA GLN A 110 24.35 -0.14 6.15
C GLN A 110 23.03 -0.72 6.68
N SER A 111 21.89 -0.09 6.38
CA SER A 111 20.58 -0.59 6.80
C SER A 111 20.16 -1.85 6.04
N ALA A 112 19.30 -2.64 6.67
CA ALA A 112 18.75 -3.86 6.07
C ALA A 112 17.83 -3.53 4.88
N ARG A 113 18.00 -4.27 3.78
CA ARG A 113 17.10 -4.22 2.62
C ARG A 113 16.31 -5.52 2.51
N TYR A 114 15.01 -5.39 2.33
CA TYR A 114 14.05 -6.49 2.28
C TYR A 114 13.57 -6.73 0.85
N GLY A 115 13.41 -7.99 0.46
CA GLY A 115 13.07 -8.36 -0.91
C GLY A 115 12.47 -9.76 -1.02
N ILE A 116 11.90 -10.06 -2.19
CA ILE A 116 11.25 -11.33 -2.48
C ILE A 116 12.28 -12.49 -2.46
N ASN A 117 11.96 -13.52 -1.69
CA ASN A 117 12.72 -14.76 -1.56
C ASN A 117 11.77 -15.98 -1.58
N GLN A 118 12.32 -17.20 -1.47
CA GLN A 118 11.56 -18.46 -1.55
C GLN A 118 10.46 -18.62 -0.48
N PHE A 119 10.43 -17.79 0.55
CA PHE A 119 9.44 -17.84 1.64
C PHE A 119 8.38 -16.74 1.51
N SER A 120 8.39 -15.97 0.43
CA SER A 120 7.50 -14.80 0.28
C SER A 120 6.03 -15.18 0.11
N ASP A 121 5.70 -16.44 -0.18
CA ASP A 121 4.35 -16.99 -0.23
C ASP A 121 3.89 -17.63 1.09
N LEU A 122 4.67 -17.51 2.16
CA LEU A 122 4.32 -18.01 3.49
C LEU A 122 3.88 -16.87 4.41
N SER A 123 2.95 -17.16 5.31
CA SER A 123 2.71 -16.29 6.47
C SER A 123 3.86 -16.38 7.47
N GLN A 124 3.96 -15.42 8.40
CA GLN A 124 4.97 -15.47 9.46
C GLN A 124 4.81 -16.71 10.36
N MET A 125 3.56 -17.09 10.67
CA MET A 125 3.26 -18.28 11.47
C MET A 125 3.68 -19.54 10.73
N GLU A 126 3.30 -19.70 9.45
CA GLU A 126 3.73 -20.87 8.66
C GLU A 126 5.25 -20.98 8.53
N PHE A 127 5.94 -19.84 8.35
CA PHE A 127 7.39 -19.85 8.30
C PHE A 127 7.97 -20.32 9.64
N SER A 128 7.46 -19.80 10.76
CA SER A 128 7.89 -20.21 12.10
C SER A 128 7.65 -21.70 12.33
N ASP A 129 6.44 -22.18 12.04
CA ASP A 129 6.01 -23.55 12.33
C ASP A 129 6.80 -24.60 11.53
N VAL A 130 7.25 -24.24 10.33
CA VAL A 130 8.02 -25.14 9.46
C VAL A 130 9.53 -25.00 9.66
N TYR A 131 10.06 -23.79 9.82
CA TYR A 131 11.50 -23.53 9.76
C TYR A 131 12.16 -23.22 11.11
N LEU A 132 11.41 -22.76 12.13
CA LEU A 132 11.96 -22.26 13.40
C LEU A 132 11.58 -23.15 14.60
N ARG A 133 11.83 -24.45 14.51
CA ARG A 133 11.38 -25.45 15.50
C ARG A 133 12.41 -25.79 16.60
N ALA A 134 13.36 -24.90 16.86
CA ALA A 134 14.34 -25.11 17.92
C ALA A 134 13.72 -24.88 19.31
N PHE A 135 14.09 -25.72 20.27
CA PHE A 135 13.74 -25.53 21.68
C PHE A 135 14.93 -24.94 22.43
N SER A 136 14.67 -23.92 23.26
CA SER A 136 15.73 -23.32 24.07
C SER A 136 15.98 -24.13 25.34
N SER A 137 17.25 -24.37 25.63
CA SER A 137 17.72 -24.86 26.92
C SER A 137 18.82 -23.95 27.44
N ARG A 138 18.90 -23.78 28.76
CA ARG A 138 19.96 -22.96 29.37
C ARG A 138 21.31 -23.66 29.17
N ALA A 139 22.22 -23.00 28.46
CA ALA A 139 23.60 -23.45 28.35
C ALA A 139 24.37 -23.21 29.66
N PRO A 140 25.40 -24.02 29.98
CA PRO A 140 26.32 -23.74 31.06
C PRO A 140 26.98 -22.37 30.91
N ALA A 141 27.37 -21.77 32.03
CA ALA A 141 28.13 -20.52 32.01
C ALA A 141 29.48 -20.73 31.30
N PHE A 142 29.82 -19.83 30.38
CA PHE A 142 31.11 -19.84 29.71
C PHE A 142 32.21 -19.36 30.67
N SER A 143 33.23 -20.20 30.89
CA SER A 143 34.34 -19.91 31.80
C SER A 143 35.63 -19.48 31.08
N GLY A 144 35.53 -18.94 29.87
CA GLY A 144 36.69 -18.61 29.04
C GLY A 144 37.57 -17.49 29.61
N GLY A 145 38.80 -17.41 29.08
CA GLY A 145 39.81 -16.43 29.50
C GLY A 145 39.46 -14.99 29.12
N SER A 146 40.05 -14.03 29.83
CA SER A 146 39.91 -12.61 29.51
C SER A 146 40.87 -12.21 28.39
N ILE A 147 40.32 -11.71 27.29
CA ILE A 147 41.10 -11.08 26.21
C ILE A 147 41.12 -9.58 26.49
N LYS A 148 42.31 -8.97 26.47
CA LYS A 148 42.50 -7.55 26.81
C LYS A 148 42.07 -6.59 25.70
N GLU A 149 42.20 -6.99 24.42
CA GLU A 149 41.91 -6.13 23.27
C GLU A 149 41.26 -6.93 22.13
N PHE A 150 40.24 -6.35 21.51
CA PHE A 150 39.55 -6.90 20.35
C PHE A 150 39.69 -5.98 19.15
N PRO A 151 39.77 -6.53 17.93
CA PRO A 151 39.77 -5.73 16.71
C PRO A 151 38.42 -5.02 16.52
N ALA A 152 38.43 -3.84 15.88
CA ALA A 152 37.22 -3.08 15.58
C ALA A 152 36.27 -3.81 14.59
N LYS A 153 36.79 -4.71 13.76
CA LYS A 153 36.04 -5.55 12.84
C LYS A 153 36.69 -6.93 12.77
N PHE A 154 35.86 -7.98 12.73
CA PHE A 154 36.34 -9.35 12.66
C PHE A 154 35.34 -10.23 11.89
N ASP A 155 35.85 -11.08 11.00
CA ASP A 155 35.04 -11.99 10.19
C ASP A 155 35.68 -13.38 10.12
N TRP A 156 35.01 -14.40 10.65
CA TRP A 156 35.48 -15.79 10.63
C TRP A 156 35.55 -16.37 9.21
N ARG A 157 34.80 -15.82 8.25
CA ARG A 157 34.82 -16.28 6.85
C ARG A 157 36.18 -16.02 6.21
N GLU A 158 36.83 -14.91 6.57
CA GLU A 158 38.19 -14.58 6.11
C GLU A 158 39.25 -15.54 6.67
N LYS A 159 38.90 -16.33 7.70
CA LYS A 159 39.78 -17.34 8.31
C LYS A 159 39.55 -18.73 7.77
N GLY A 160 38.59 -18.93 6.86
CA GLY A 160 38.32 -20.23 6.23
C GLY A 160 37.72 -21.28 7.17
N VAL A 161 37.21 -20.88 8.34
CA VAL A 161 36.59 -21.81 9.31
C VAL A 161 35.06 -21.88 9.17
N VAL A 162 34.48 -21.03 8.33
CA VAL A 162 33.04 -21.01 8.06
C VAL A 162 32.76 -21.80 6.78
N GLY A 163 32.00 -22.89 6.89
CA GLY A 163 31.57 -23.68 5.75
C GLY A 163 30.58 -22.95 4.82
N PRO A 164 30.25 -23.53 3.65
CA PRO A 164 29.25 -22.96 2.76
C PRO A 164 27.87 -22.91 3.42
N VAL A 165 27.04 -21.94 3.01
CA VAL A 165 25.65 -21.83 3.48
C VAL A 165 24.86 -23.05 3.03
N GLN A 166 24.17 -23.68 3.97
CA GLN A 166 23.34 -24.87 3.73
C GLN A 166 21.84 -24.53 3.79
N ASN A 167 21.00 -25.47 3.34
CA ASN A 167 19.54 -25.34 3.36
C ASN A 167 18.91 -26.48 4.16
N GLN A 168 18.26 -26.15 5.28
CA GLN A 168 17.55 -27.10 6.14
C GLN A 168 16.26 -27.69 5.55
N LEU A 169 15.79 -27.15 4.41
CA LEU A 169 14.51 -27.51 3.79
C LEU A 169 13.35 -27.34 4.80
N SER A 170 12.23 -28.04 4.57
CA SER A 170 11.02 -27.93 5.40
C SER A 170 11.03 -28.85 6.63
N CYS A 171 12.17 -28.99 7.30
CA CYS A 171 12.34 -29.88 8.45
C CYS A 171 12.24 -29.17 9.82
N GLY A 172 12.56 -27.88 9.87
CA GLY A 172 12.68 -27.13 11.13
C GLY A 172 13.93 -27.51 11.94
N SER A 173 14.96 -28.03 11.27
CA SER A 173 16.19 -28.53 11.88
C SER A 173 17.25 -27.45 12.09
N CYS A 174 16.87 -26.16 12.21
CA CYS A 174 17.82 -25.05 12.37
C CYS A 174 18.81 -25.26 13.53
N TRP A 175 18.37 -25.94 14.61
CA TRP A 175 19.19 -26.30 15.76
C TRP A 175 20.38 -27.22 15.43
N ALA A 176 20.30 -28.02 14.37
CA ALA A 176 21.37 -28.91 13.93
C ALA A 176 22.40 -28.19 13.03
N PHE A 177 22.05 -27.02 12.50
CA PHE A 177 22.93 -26.18 11.67
C PHE A 177 23.60 -25.05 12.47
N SER A 178 23.05 -24.67 13.63
CA SER A 178 23.55 -23.60 14.50
C SER A 178 24.74 -24.02 15.35
#